data_AF-A0A9E5QXQ1-F1
#
_entry.id   AF-A0A9E5QXQ1-F1
#
_cell.length_a   1.000
_cell.length_b   1.000
_cell.length_c   1.000
_cell.angle_alpha   90.00
_cell.angle_beta   90.00
_cell.angle_gamma   90.00
#
_symmetry.space_group_name_H-M   'P 1'
#
loop_
_entity.id
_entity.type
_entity.pdbx_description
1 polymer ?
#
loop_
_entity_poly.entity_id
_entity_poly.type
_entity_poly.pdbx_seq_one_letter_code
_entity_poly.pdbx_strand_id
1 'polypeptide(L)'
;MKSENTLQSPFLEKLDAQLGEVMAQVAQLFEGLSVEQFNWKPSPQSWSIAECMQHLLVVYSHYQPQLPQQITPHAPRNTHNEAPRSRFMGRFFKRFVNPDKFRKIPAPKSLQPARSEYPLSFANAIWTIWPKCAPLCKSR
;
A
#
# COMPACT_ATOMS: atom_id res chain seq x y z
N MET A 1 20.64 26.21 -4.29
CA MET A 1 20.78 24.91 -4.99
C MET A 1 19.60 24.03 -4.59
N LYS A 2 18.61 23.89 -5.47
CA LYS A 2 17.44 23.02 -5.26
C LYS A 2 17.81 21.65 -5.82
N SER A 3 18.03 20.65 -4.96
CA SER A 3 18.14 19.26 -5.43
C SER A 3 16.72 18.77 -5.71
N GLU A 4 16.34 18.77 -6.98
CA GLU A 4 15.12 18.16 -7.46
C GLU A 4 15.15 16.66 -7.12
N ASN A 5 14.28 16.26 -6.20
CA ASN A 5 14.15 14.89 -5.72
C ASN A 5 13.30 14.08 -6.72
N THR A 6 13.82 13.87 -7.93
CA THR A 6 13.17 13.06 -8.97
C THR A 6 13.46 11.58 -8.68
N LEU A 7 12.43 10.74 -8.66
CA LEU A 7 12.58 9.28 -8.66
C LEU A 7 13.39 8.89 -9.90
N GLN A 8 14.67 8.54 -9.74
CA GLN A 8 15.63 8.43 -10.87
C GLN A 8 15.42 7.19 -11.76
N SER A 9 14.29 6.49 -11.66
CA SER A 9 14.02 5.25 -12.38
C SER A 9 12.62 5.25 -13.00
N PRO A 10 12.48 4.99 -14.32
CA PRO A 10 11.17 4.92 -14.99
C PRO A 10 10.27 3.80 -14.41
N PHE A 11 10.89 2.78 -13.81
CA PHE A 11 10.15 1.75 -13.08
C PHE A 11 9.49 2.32 -11.81
N LEU A 12 10.19 3.15 -11.06
CA LEU A 12 9.66 3.79 -9.86
C LEU A 12 8.58 4.83 -10.21
N GLU A 13 8.77 5.59 -11.29
CA GLU A 13 7.75 6.52 -11.81
C GLU A 13 6.47 5.77 -12.19
N LYS A 14 6.58 4.63 -12.87
CA LYS A 14 5.42 3.79 -13.20
C LYS A 14 4.72 3.28 -11.94
N LEU A 15 5.46 2.83 -10.94
CA LEU A 15 4.86 2.36 -9.68
C LEU A 15 4.16 3.49 -8.93
N ASP A 16 4.73 4.69 -8.91
CA ASP A 16 4.12 5.86 -8.28
C ASP A 16 2.80 6.24 -8.97
N ALA A 17 2.76 6.22 -10.31
CA ALA A 17 1.54 6.46 -11.07
C ALA A 17 0.45 5.42 -10.77
N GLN A 18 0.79 4.11 -10.81
CA GLN A 18 -0.15 3.03 -10.48
C GLN A 18 -0.69 3.15 -9.05
N LEU A 19 0.18 3.54 -8.13
CA LEU A 19 -0.18 3.74 -6.73
C LEU A 19 -1.12 4.92 -6.57
N GLY A 20 -0.88 6.03 -7.27
CA GLY A 20 -1.80 7.17 -7.34
C GLY A 20 -3.19 6.78 -7.85
N GLU A 21 -3.26 5.97 -8.92
CA GLU A 21 -4.53 5.46 -9.45
C GLU A 21 -5.30 4.59 -8.45
N VAL A 22 -4.61 3.66 -7.78
CA VAL A 22 -5.22 2.80 -6.75
C VAL A 22 -5.72 3.66 -5.58
N MET A 23 -4.94 4.65 -5.15
CA MET A 23 -5.34 5.55 -4.06
C MET A 23 -6.57 6.38 -4.44
N ALA A 24 -6.66 6.88 -5.68
CA ALA A 24 -7.85 7.60 -6.16
C ALA A 24 -9.10 6.70 -6.17
N GLN A 25 -8.97 5.45 -6.61
CA GLN A 25 -10.06 4.47 -6.55
C GLN A 25 -10.49 4.17 -5.12
N VAL A 26 -9.53 4.01 -4.20
CA VAL A 26 -9.82 3.83 -2.78
C VAL A 26 -10.53 5.05 -2.21
N ALA A 27 -10.14 6.28 -2.55
CA ALA A 27 -10.87 7.48 -2.13
C ALA A 27 -12.33 7.44 -2.54
N GLN A 28 -12.60 7.10 -3.80
CA GLN A 28 -13.95 7.00 -4.34
C GLN A 28 -14.76 5.89 -3.67
N LEU A 29 -14.15 4.73 -3.41
CA LEU A 29 -14.82 3.61 -2.74
C LEU A 29 -15.22 3.95 -1.30
N PHE A 30 -14.46 4.83 -0.64
CA PHE A 30 -14.71 5.23 0.74
C PHE A 30 -15.61 6.46 0.86
N GLU A 31 -15.80 7.19 -0.23
CA GLU A 31 -16.71 8.32 -0.29
C GLU A 31 -18.16 7.83 -0.15
N GLY A 32 -18.85 8.30 0.90
CA GLY A 32 -20.24 7.95 1.15
C GLY A 32 -20.49 6.61 1.85
N LEU A 33 -19.44 5.88 2.27
CA LEU A 33 -19.62 4.68 3.10
C LEU A 33 -20.23 5.04 4.46
N SER A 34 -21.27 4.30 4.86
CA SER A 34 -21.81 4.36 6.22
C SER A 34 -20.96 3.52 7.21
N VAL A 35 -21.11 3.76 8.51
CA VAL A 35 -20.39 2.98 9.55
C VAL A 35 -20.76 1.50 9.45
N GLU A 36 -22.03 1.22 9.15
CA GLU A 36 -22.57 -0.12 9.00
C GLU A 36 -21.96 -0.82 7.80
N GLN A 37 -21.89 -0.14 6.64
CA GLN A 37 -21.25 -0.69 5.44
C GLN A 37 -19.75 -0.92 5.66
N PHE A 38 -19.08 0.00 6.35
CA PHE A 38 -17.66 -0.09 6.63
C PHE A 38 -17.30 -1.31 7.51
N ASN A 39 -18.16 -1.64 8.46
CA ASN A 39 -18.00 -2.77 9.36
C ASN A 39 -18.75 -4.03 8.93
N TRP A 40 -19.48 -3.99 7.82
CA TRP A 40 -20.27 -5.12 7.34
C TRP A 40 -19.37 -6.31 6.99
N LYS A 41 -19.80 -7.51 7.39
CA LYS A 41 -19.11 -8.77 7.14
C LYS A 41 -19.99 -9.70 6.29
N PRO A 42 -19.45 -10.28 5.20
CA PRO A 42 -20.21 -11.24 4.39
C PRO A 42 -20.42 -12.59 5.10
N SER A 43 -19.56 -12.92 6.07
CA SER A 43 -19.73 -14.06 6.97
C SER A 43 -18.99 -13.82 8.29
N PRO A 44 -19.31 -14.53 9.39
CA PRO A 44 -18.63 -14.36 10.67
C PRO A 44 -17.11 -14.62 10.62
N GLN A 45 -16.64 -15.41 9.65
CA GLN A 45 -15.24 -15.77 9.46
C GLN A 45 -14.53 -14.88 8.42
N SER A 46 -15.24 -13.93 7.80
CA SER A 46 -14.69 -13.02 6.80
C SER A 46 -14.41 -11.65 7.40
N TRP A 47 -13.46 -10.95 6.79
CA TRP A 47 -13.13 -9.58 7.18
C TRP A 47 -14.12 -8.58 6.60
N SER A 48 -14.44 -7.55 7.39
CA SER A 48 -15.10 -6.35 6.91
C SER A 48 -14.17 -5.48 6.05
N ILE A 49 -14.71 -4.44 5.43
CA ILE A 49 -13.90 -3.42 4.71
C ILE A 49 -12.89 -2.80 5.68
N ALA A 50 -13.34 -2.46 6.89
CA ALA A 50 -12.48 -1.91 7.94
C ALA A 50 -11.34 -2.85 8.37
N GLU A 51 -11.64 -4.14 8.54
CA GLU A 51 -10.64 -5.15 8.90
C GLU A 51 -9.62 -5.38 7.78
N CYS A 52 -10.06 -5.40 6.52
CA CYS A 52 -9.17 -5.43 5.35
C CYS A 52 -8.25 -4.21 5.32
N MET A 53 -8.79 -3.03 5.61
CA MET A 53 -8.02 -1.80 5.66
C MET A 53 -7.01 -1.79 6.81
N GLN A 54 -7.38 -2.23 8.01
CA GLN A 54 -6.45 -2.37 9.12
C GLN A 54 -5.32 -3.34 8.77
N HIS A 55 -5.64 -4.47 8.15
CA HIS A 55 -4.63 -5.43 7.69
C HIS A 55 -3.58 -4.76 6.78
N LEU A 56 -4.03 -3.97 5.79
CA LEU A 56 -3.14 -3.24 4.89
C LEU A 56 -2.26 -2.22 5.64
N LEU A 57 -2.81 -1.52 6.63
CA LEU A 57 -2.04 -0.57 7.45
C LEU A 57 -0.99 -1.26 8.34
N VAL A 58 -1.31 -2.42 8.92
CA VAL A 58 -0.34 -3.22 9.68
C VAL A 58 0.79 -3.67 8.77
N VAL A 59 0.46 -4.24 7.61
CA VAL A 59 1.44 -4.64 6.59
C VAL A 59 2.32 -3.44 6.20
N TYR A 60 1.72 -2.29 5.91
CA TYR A 60 2.45 -1.07 5.57
C TYR A 60 3.41 -0.63 6.67
N SER A 61 3.02 -0.69 7.95
CA SER A 61 3.88 -0.29 9.06
C SER A 61 5.17 -1.12 9.16
N HIS A 62 5.16 -2.38 8.71
CA HIS A 62 6.36 -3.21 8.62
C HIS A 62 7.31 -2.77 7.48
N TYR A 63 6.78 -2.20 6.39
CA TYR A 63 7.58 -1.74 5.24
C TYR A 63 8.07 -0.30 5.38
N GLN A 64 7.30 0.57 6.05
CA GLN A 64 7.57 1.99 6.19
C GLN A 64 8.99 2.35 6.65
N PRO A 65 9.63 1.67 7.64
CA PRO A 65 10.97 2.06 8.08
C PRO A 65 12.07 1.77 7.03
N GLN A 66 11.85 0.80 6.15
CA GLN A 66 12.86 0.33 5.20
C GLN A 66 12.68 0.95 3.81
N LEU A 67 11.44 1.16 3.37
CA LEU A 67 11.14 1.63 2.01
C LEU A 67 11.88 2.92 1.61
N PRO A 68 11.85 4.03 2.40
CA PRO A 68 12.51 5.27 2.00
C PRO A 68 14.03 5.10 1.81
N GLN A 69 14.67 4.31 2.67
CA GLN A 69 16.12 4.06 2.62
C GLN A 69 16.54 3.32 1.34
N GLN A 70 15.65 2.46 0.83
CA GLN A 70 15.91 1.65 -0.38
C GLN A 70 15.57 2.41 -1.68
N ILE A 71 14.79 3.49 -1.59
CA ILE A 71 14.34 4.32 -2.73
C ILE A 71 15.21 5.60 -2.87
N THR A 72 16.13 5.85 -1.93
CA THR A 72 16.99 7.06 -1.87
C THR A 72 17.97 7.13 -3.07
N PRO A 73 18.26 8.33 -3.63
CA PRO A 73 18.93 8.56 -4.93
C PRO A 73 20.42 8.18 -5.06
N HIS A 74 20.96 7.33 -4.19
CA HIS A 74 22.32 6.80 -4.35
C HIS A 74 22.38 5.59 -5.29
N ALA A 75 21.26 5.17 -5.86
CA ALA A 75 21.23 4.19 -6.93
C ALA A 75 21.90 4.79 -8.19
N PRO A 76 22.92 4.14 -8.76
CA PRO A 76 23.58 4.68 -9.95
C PRO A 76 22.55 4.86 -11.07
N ARG A 77 22.59 6.04 -11.72
CA ARG A 77 21.77 6.50 -12.86
C ARG A 77 21.65 5.50 -14.03
N ASN A 78 22.47 4.44 -14.01
CA ASN A 78 22.71 3.52 -15.10
C ASN A 78 22.50 2.07 -14.68
N THR A 79 21.39 1.71 -14.01
CA THR A 79 21.08 0.28 -13.83
C THR A 79 19.59 -0.02 -14.02
N HIS A 80 19.26 -0.21 -15.30
CA HIS A 80 18.10 -0.93 -15.83
C HIS A 80 16.73 -0.24 -15.80
N ASN A 81 16.12 -0.10 -16.99
CA ASN A 81 14.68 0.13 -17.20
C ASN A 81 13.80 -1.05 -16.71
N GLU A 82 14.41 -2.06 -16.10
CA GLU A 82 13.77 -3.32 -15.71
C GLU A 82 13.47 -3.30 -14.21
N ALA A 83 12.38 -3.99 -13.84
CA ALA A 83 12.07 -4.22 -12.44
C ALA A 83 13.23 -4.94 -11.72
N PRO A 84 13.58 -4.54 -10.49
CA PRO A 84 14.64 -5.19 -9.74
C PRO A 84 14.38 -6.69 -9.60
N ARG A 85 15.39 -7.51 -9.91
CA ARG A 85 15.27 -8.96 -9.83
C ARG A 85 15.12 -9.39 -8.38
N SER A 86 13.90 -9.77 -8.01
CA SER A 86 13.62 -10.33 -6.70
C SER A 86 14.35 -11.67 -6.52
N ARG A 87 14.98 -11.87 -5.36
CA ARG A 87 15.52 -13.17 -4.93
C ARG A 87 14.36 -14.18 -4.73
N PHE A 88 14.68 -15.44 -4.47
CA PHE A 88 13.68 -16.52 -4.31
C PHE A 88 12.50 -16.13 -3.40
N MET A 89 12.80 -15.58 -2.21
CA MET A 89 11.78 -15.14 -1.25
C MET A 89 10.90 -13.99 -1.79
N GLY A 90 11.49 -13.02 -2.49
CA GLY A 90 10.72 -11.93 -3.09
C GLY A 90 9.86 -12.40 -4.27
N ARG A 91 10.32 -13.37 -5.07
CA ARG A 91 9.47 -14.00 -6.10
C ARG A 91 8.32 -14.80 -5.50
N PHE A 92 8.59 -15.53 -4.41
CA PHE A 92 7.58 -16.22 -3.64
C PHE A 92 6.52 -15.23 -3.17
N PHE A 93 6.90 -14.17 -2.46
CA PHE A 93 5.97 -13.14 -1.96
C PHE A 93 5.15 -12.48 -3.08
N LYS A 94 5.78 -12.07 -4.19
CA LYS A 94 5.08 -11.52 -5.37
C LYS A 94 4.02 -12.45 -5.95
N ARG A 95 4.19 -13.77 -5.80
CA ARG A 95 3.21 -14.76 -6.23
C ARG A 95 2.01 -14.86 -5.26
N PHE A 96 2.20 -14.56 -3.97
CA PHE A 96 1.12 -14.57 -2.97
C PHE A 96 0.24 -13.33 -3.04
N VAL A 97 0.86 -12.17 -3.28
CA VAL A 97 0.13 -10.90 -3.37
C VAL A 97 -0.41 -10.60 -4.77
N ASN A 98 -0.28 -11.56 -5.70
CA ASN A 98 -0.74 -11.37 -7.07
C ASN A 98 -2.28 -11.44 -7.13
N PRO A 99 -2.97 -10.39 -7.60
CA PRO A 99 -4.42 -10.34 -7.66
C PRO A 99 -5.03 -11.37 -8.63
N ASP A 100 -4.30 -11.81 -9.66
CA ASP A 100 -4.78 -12.80 -10.64
C ASP A 100 -4.74 -14.24 -10.11
N LYS A 101 -4.08 -14.48 -8.97
CA LYS A 101 -3.86 -15.83 -8.41
C LYS A 101 -4.38 -15.91 -6.98
N PHE A 102 -5.70 -16.04 -6.85
CA PHE A 102 -6.37 -16.20 -5.55
C PHE A 102 -6.07 -17.56 -4.91
N ARG A 103 -5.00 -17.65 -4.11
CA ARG A 103 -4.87 -18.71 -3.11
C ARG A 103 -5.37 -18.19 -1.78
N LYS A 104 -6.44 -18.79 -1.26
CA LYS A 104 -6.98 -18.48 0.07
C LYS A 104 -6.00 -19.01 1.13
N ILE A 105 -5.14 -18.14 1.63
CA ILE A 105 -4.19 -18.46 2.70
C ILE A 105 -4.48 -17.49 3.84
N PRO A 106 -4.67 -18.01 5.08
CA PRO A 106 -4.94 -17.15 6.21
C PRO A 106 -3.74 -16.24 6.49
N ALA A 107 -4.01 -14.98 6.82
CA ALA A 107 -2.95 -14.06 7.20
C ALA A 107 -2.28 -14.52 8.51
N PRO A 108 -0.95 -14.41 8.62
CA PRO A 108 -0.22 -14.62 9.87
C PRO A 108 -0.81 -13.77 10.99
N LYS A 109 -0.82 -14.28 12.23
CA LYS A 109 -1.43 -13.60 13.39
C LYS A 109 -0.94 -12.16 13.60
N SER A 110 0.34 -11.89 13.30
CA SER A 110 0.93 -10.55 13.40
C SER A 110 0.39 -9.54 12.39
N LEU A 111 -0.25 -9.99 11.32
CA LEU A 111 -0.83 -9.15 10.27
C LEU A 111 -2.35 -9.10 10.35
N GLN A 112 -2.98 -9.81 11.29
CA GLN A 112 -4.44 -9.80 11.42
C GLN A 112 -4.92 -8.46 11.99
N PRO A 113 -6.16 -8.04 11.66
CA PRO A 113 -6.76 -6.86 12.27
C PRO A 113 -6.86 -7.03 13.79
N ALA A 114 -6.55 -5.96 14.53
CA ALA A 114 -6.51 -5.98 16.00
C ALA A 114 -7.92 -5.90 16.64
N ARG A 115 -8.91 -5.43 15.90
CA ARG A 115 -10.29 -5.25 16.33
C ARG A 115 -11.23 -5.72 15.22
N SER A 116 -12.50 -5.92 15.55
CA SER A 116 -13.53 -6.29 14.58
C SER A 116 -14.46 -5.16 14.16
N GLU A 117 -14.35 -4.00 14.81
CA GLU A 117 -15.12 -2.80 14.50
C GLU A 117 -14.24 -1.55 14.55
N TYR A 118 -14.50 -0.63 13.64
CA TYR A 118 -13.76 0.61 13.47
C TYR A 118 -14.71 1.78 13.14
N PRO A 119 -14.48 2.97 13.70
CA PRO A 119 -15.22 4.16 13.31
C PRO A 119 -14.88 4.58 11.87
N LEU A 120 -15.78 5.27 11.17
CA LEU A 120 -15.49 5.81 9.82
C LEU A 120 -14.27 6.74 9.80
N SER A 121 -13.96 7.41 10.91
CA SER A 121 -12.73 8.22 11.03
C SER A 121 -11.47 7.40 10.81
N PHE A 122 -11.53 6.08 10.97
CA PHE A 122 -10.43 5.19 10.66
C PHE A 122 -10.07 5.20 9.17
N ALA A 123 -11.03 5.42 8.25
CA ALA A 123 -10.79 5.61 6.83
C ALA A 123 -9.78 6.76 6.56
N ASN A 124 -9.82 7.80 7.41
CA ASN A 124 -8.91 8.94 7.31
C ASN A 124 -7.46 8.60 7.72
N ALA A 125 -7.22 7.44 8.34
CA ALA A 125 -5.87 7.00 8.68
C ALA A 125 -5.01 6.79 7.43
N ILE A 126 -5.58 6.27 6.33
CA ILE A 126 -4.88 6.17 5.03
C ILE A 126 -4.40 7.55 4.61
N TRP A 127 -5.28 8.55 4.65
CA TRP A 127 -4.98 9.93 4.28
C TRP A 127 -4.09 10.67 5.26
N THR A 128 -3.77 10.11 6.42
CA THR A 128 -2.87 10.74 7.41
C THR A 128 -1.49 10.08 7.38
N ILE A 129 -1.44 8.79 7.10
CA ILE A 129 -0.21 8.00 7.03
C ILE A 129 0.47 8.18 5.67
N TRP A 130 -0.31 8.22 4.59
CA TRP A 130 0.19 8.33 3.22
C TRP A 130 0.81 9.68 2.83
N PRO A 131 0.29 10.86 3.25
CA PRO A 131 0.88 12.15 2.91
C PRO A 131 2.29 12.33 3.45
N LYS A 132 2.63 11.66 4.56
CA LYS A 132 4.00 11.66 5.09
C LYS A 132 5.00 10.96 4.16
N CYS A 133 4.50 10.13 3.24
CA CYS A 133 5.28 9.50 2.17
C CYS A 133 5.04 10.13 0.80
N ALA A 134 4.15 11.12 0.70
CA ALA A 134 3.93 11.89 -0.50
C ALA A 134 4.66 13.25 -0.43
N PRO A 135 5.92 13.30 -0.89
CA PRO A 135 6.42 14.52 -1.49
C PRO A 135 6.97 14.24 -2.89
N LEU A 136 6.18 13.70 -3.82
CA LEU A 136 6.69 13.46 -5.19
C LEU A 136 5.77 13.87 -6.34
N CYS A 137 4.53 14.28 -6.08
CA CYS A 137 3.69 14.88 -7.12
C CYS A 137 2.86 16.04 -6.54
N LYS A 138 3.53 17.13 -6.19
CA LYS A 138 2.91 18.46 -6.12
C LYS A 138 3.80 19.47 -6.83
N SER A 139 3.71 19.46 -8.16
CA SER A 139 3.96 20.65 -8.97
C SER A 139 2.72 20.90 -9.83
N ARG A 140 1.83 21.73 -9.32
CA ARG A 140 1.10 22.68 -10.18
C ARG A 140 0.90 23.95 -9.38
#